data_AF-A0A7X8U7V1-F1
#
_entry.id   AF-A0A7X8U7V1-F1
#
_cell.length_a   1.000
_cell.length_b   1.000
_cell.length_c   1.000
_cell.angle_alpha   90.00
_cell.angle_beta   90.00
_cell.angle_gamma   90.00
#
_symmetry.space_group_name_H-M   'P 1'
#
loop_
_entity.id
_entity.type
_entity.pdbx_description
1 polymer ?
#
loop_
_entity_poly.entity_id
_entity_poly.type
_entity_poly.pdbx_seq_one_letter_code
_entity_poly.pdbx_strand_id
1 'polypeptide(L)'
;MAIKYVPFIPEPVEGQAVLGNFNRILKYQGANDVAMTLQRGMPLYEMEKQETVGENKYGNLVIRGECVSACAYLKEHGIEVDLVYIDPPFASGADYAKKVYIRRNPKIAEAIAQAEQELDSDELKAFEEKMYGDVWDKEKYLNWMYENLMAIKRV
;
A
#
# COMPACT_ATOMS: atom_id res chain seq x y z
N MET A 1 -11.72 -12.65 -4.20
CA MET A 1 -12.63 -11.50 -4.05
C MET A 1 -12.64 -11.11 -2.58
N ALA A 2 -12.82 -9.83 -2.22
CA ALA A 2 -12.88 -9.44 -0.81
C ALA A 2 -14.09 -10.11 -0.14
N ILE A 3 -13.89 -10.63 1.08
CA ILE A 3 -14.96 -11.25 1.87
C ILE A 3 -15.90 -10.17 2.41
N LYS A 4 -15.33 -9.04 2.85
CA LYS A 4 -16.02 -7.94 3.52
C LYS A 4 -15.27 -6.64 3.27
N TYR A 5 -15.95 -5.51 3.38
CA TYR A 5 -15.33 -4.18 3.44
C TYR A 5 -15.47 -3.62 4.86
N VAL A 6 -14.34 -3.36 5.50
CA VAL A 6 -14.29 -2.81 6.87
C VAL A 6 -14.28 -1.29 6.78
N PRO A 7 -15.21 -0.57 7.42
CA PRO A 7 -15.36 0.85 7.15
C PRO A 7 -14.22 1.70 7.73
N PHE A 8 -13.78 2.72 6.98
CA PHE A 8 -12.76 3.70 7.43
C PHE A 8 -13.26 4.63 8.54
N ILE A 9 -14.57 4.76 8.73
CA ILE A 9 -15.19 5.59 9.76
C ILE A 9 -16.35 4.74 10.27
N PRO A 10 -16.62 4.68 11.59
CA PRO A 10 -17.82 4.01 12.07
C PRO A 10 -19.01 4.59 11.30
N GLU A 11 -19.88 3.69 10.83
CA GLU A 11 -21.08 4.12 10.13
C GLU A 11 -21.83 5.11 11.02
N PRO A 12 -22.35 6.22 10.44
CA PRO A 12 -23.21 7.10 11.18
C PRO A 12 -24.28 6.27 11.87
N VAL A 13 -24.53 6.50 13.16
CA VAL A 13 -25.58 5.79 13.87
C VAL A 13 -26.90 6.07 13.16
N GLU A 14 -27.39 5.08 12.41
CA GLU A 14 -28.72 5.12 11.85
C GLU A 14 -29.71 4.85 12.97
N GLY A 15 -30.44 5.89 13.37
CA GLY A 15 -31.30 5.80 14.53
C GLY A 15 -32.32 6.91 14.60
N GLN A 16 -33.35 6.66 15.38
CA GLN A 16 -34.38 7.63 15.69
C GLN A 16 -33.95 8.44 16.92
N ALA A 17 -33.65 9.74 16.72
CA ALA A 17 -33.48 10.64 17.85
C ALA A 17 -34.85 10.98 18.44
N VAL A 18 -35.10 10.55 19.68
CA VAL A 18 -36.29 10.95 20.44
C VAL A 18 -35.90 12.18 21.27
N LEU A 19 -36.27 13.37 20.81
CA LEU A 19 -36.02 14.61 21.54
C LEU A 19 -37.07 14.78 22.64
N GLY A 20 -36.65 14.87 23.91
CA GLY A 20 -37.55 14.89 25.08
C GLY A 20 -38.59 16.03 25.11
N ASN A 21 -38.46 17.04 24.25
CA ASN A 21 -39.34 18.21 24.21
C ASN A 21 -40.36 18.17 23.05
N PHE A 22 -40.27 17.21 22.12
CA PHE A 22 -41.18 17.09 20.99
C PHE A 22 -41.47 15.63 20.68
N ASN A 23 -42.75 15.26 20.58
CA ASN A 23 -43.21 14.00 19.97
C ASN A 23 -43.00 14.00 18.44
N ARG A 24 -41.85 14.46 17.94
CA ARG A 24 -41.49 14.41 16.52
C ARG A 24 -40.34 13.43 16.32
N ILE A 25 -40.63 12.46 15.48
CA ILE A 25 -39.69 11.44 15.02
C ILE A 25 -38.89 12.07 13.87
N LEU A 26 -37.63 12.44 14.12
CA LEU A 26 -36.71 12.78 13.03
C LEU A 26 -36.08 11.48 12.54
N LYS A 27 -36.55 10.97 11.40
CA LYS A 27 -35.83 9.96 10.63
C LYS A 27 -34.84 10.71 9.73
N TYR A 28 -33.54 10.48 9.92
CA TYR A 28 -32.57 10.88 8.93
C TYR A 28 -32.69 9.93 7.73
N GLN A 29 -33.42 10.35 6.68
CA GLN A 29 -33.31 9.76 5.35
C GLN A 29 -32.23 10.55 4.60
N GLY A 30 -30.97 10.24 4.88
CA GLY A 30 -29.91 10.52 3.90
C GLY A 30 -30.21 9.73 2.64
N ALA A 31 -29.76 10.22 1.48
CA ALA A 31 -30.01 9.59 0.18
C ALA A 31 -29.40 8.17 0.11
N ASN A 32 -30.15 7.17 0.56
CA ASN A 32 -29.72 5.78 0.73
C ASN A 32 -29.47 5.05 -0.61
N ASP A 33 -29.83 5.64 -1.74
CA ASP A 33 -29.71 4.98 -3.06
C ASP A 33 -28.27 4.87 -3.56
N VAL A 34 -27.33 5.66 -3.02
CA VAL A 34 -25.91 5.62 -3.45
C VAL A 34 -25.07 4.68 -2.58
N ALA A 35 -25.53 4.33 -1.38
CA ALA A 35 -24.80 3.48 -0.42
C ALA A 35 -24.71 2.01 -0.87
N MET A 36 -25.75 1.51 -1.55
CA MET A 36 -25.82 0.10 -1.98
C MET A 36 -24.87 -0.23 -3.14
N THR A 37 -24.39 0.76 -3.89
CA THR A 37 -23.61 0.52 -5.12
C THR A 37 -22.10 0.73 -4.93
N LEU A 38 -21.69 1.49 -3.92
CA LEU A 38 -20.26 1.76 -3.64
C LEU A 38 -19.81 0.96 -2.43
N GLN A 39 -19.06 -0.12 -2.66
CA GLN A 39 -18.33 -0.84 -1.62
C GLN A 39 -17.28 0.11 -1.01
N ARG A 40 -17.64 0.79 0.08
CA ARG A 40 -16.77 1.73 0.80
C ARG A 40 -16.11 1.03 1.97
N GLY A 41 -14.80 1.16 2.08
CA GLY A 41 -14.04 0.61 3.21
C GLY A 41 -12.74 -0.06 2.77
N MET A 42 -12.07 -0.63 3.75
CA MET A 42 -10.86 -1.43 3.58
C MET A 42 -11.27 -2.86 3.18
N PRO A 43 -10.81 -3.39 2.03
CA PRO A 43 -11.16 -4.75 1.62
C PRO A 43 -10.48 -5.77 2.53
N LEU A 44 -11.29 -6.59 3.20
CA LEU A 44 -10.84 -7.74 3.99
C LEU A 44 -10.82 -8.98 3.11
N TYR A 45 -9.64 -9.59 3.01
CA TYR A 45 -9.45 -10.86 2.32
C TYR A 45 -9.29 -12.00 3.31
N GLU A 46 -9.49 -13.23 2.83
CA GLU A 46 -9.14 -14.42 3.59
C GLU A 46 -7.63 -14.44 3.85
N MET A 47 -7.24 -14.75 5.08
CA MET A 47 -5.83 -14.85 5.47
C MET A 47 -5.55 -16.23 6.03
N GLU A 48 -4.52 -16.88 5.48
CA GLU A 48 -4.03 -18.17 5.96
C GLU A 48 -2.68 -17.98 6.65
N LYS A 49 -2.51 -18.62 7.82
CA LYS A 49 -1.27 -18.58 8.57
C LYS A 49 -0.27 -19.57 7.96
N GLN A 50 0.80 -19.06 7.34
CA GLN A 50 1.81 -19.90 6.68
C GLN A 50 2.82 -20.51 7.65
N GLU A 51 3.32 -19.73 8.62
CA GLU A 51 4.38 -20.19 9.52
C GLU A 51 4.31 -19.50 10.89
N THR A 52 5.03 -20.07 11.86
CA THR A 52 5.32 -19.43 13.16
C THR A 52 6.80 -19.62 13.45
N VAL A 53 7.52 -18.53 13.70
CA VAL A 53 8.93 -18.60 14.10
C VAL A 53 9.02 -18.65 15.63
N GLY A 54 9.47 -19.78 16.16
CA GLY A 54 9.59 -20.01 17.61
C GLY A 54 8.24 -20.12 18.33
N GLU A 55 8.21 -19.74 19.61
CA GLU A 55 7.02 -19.87 20.47
C GLU A 55 6.03 -18.68 20.36
N ASN A 56 6.43 -17.56 19.73
CA ASN A 56 5.64 -16.33 19.57
C ASN A 56 4.82 -15.87 20.80
N LYS A 57 5.45 -15.81 21.98
CA LYS A 57 4.79 -15.43 23.25
C LYS A 57 4.14 -14.05 23.25
N TYR A 58 4.65 -13.15 22.41
CA TYR A 58 4.23 -11.75 22.34
C TYR A 58 3.21 -11.48 21.22
N GLY A 59 2.80 -12.51 20.46
CA GLY A 59 1.78 -12.37 19.43
C GLY A 59 2.22 -11.52 18.22
N ASN A 60 3.53 -11.48 17.92
CA ASN A 60 4.06 -10.75 16.77
C ASN A 60 3.44 -11.30 15.47
N LEU A 61 3.14 -10.39 14.54
CA LEU A 61 2.46 -10.72 13.29
C LEU A 61 3.22 -10.15 12.09
N VAL A 62 3.32 -10.95 11.03
CA VAL A 62 3.78 -10.50 9.70
C VAL A 62 2.67 -10.80 8.72
N ILE A 63 2.12 -9.75 8.09
CA ILE A 63 1.05 -9.85 7.10
C ILE A 63 1.64 -9.65 5.72
N ARG A 64 1.36 -10.57 4.79
CA ARG A 64 1.69 -10.42 3.37
C ARG A 64 0.45 -9.96 2.63
N GLY A 65 0.50 -8.78 2.03
CA GLY A 65 -0.62 -8.19 1.29
C GLY A 65 -0.51 -6.68 1.20
N GLU A 66 -1.60 -6.04 0.79
CA GLU A 66 -1.70 -4.58 0.76
C GLU A 66 -1.94 -4.01 2.15
N CYS A 67 -1.41 -2.82 2.42
CA CYS A 67 -1.52 -2.16 3.72
C CYS A 67 -2.98 -1.89 4.13
N VAL A 68 -3.83 -1.45 3.19
CA VAL A 68 -5.27 -1.24 3.45
C VAL A 68 -5.95 -2.52 3.93
N SER A 69 -5.67 -3.65 3.30
CA SER A 69 -6.24 -4.95 3.70
C SER A 69 -5.66 -5.48 5.02
N ALA A 70 -4.37 -5.25 5.27
CA ALA A 70 -3.77 -5.55 6.56
C ALA A 70 -4.46 -4.75 7.69
N CYS A 71 -4.73 -3.47 7.47
CA CYS A 71 -5.47 -2.64 8.41
C CYS A 71 -6.91 -3.15 8.61
N ALA A 72 -7.58 -3.61 7.54
CA ALA A 72 -8.89 -4.25 7.65
C ALA A 72 -8.85 -5.46 8.59
N TYR A 73 -7.82 -6.30 8.45
CA TYR A 73 -7.62 -7.48 9.29
C TYR A 73 -7.43 -7.10 10.76
N LEU A 74 -6.50 -6.17 11.06
CA LEU A 74 -6.21 -5.74 12.42
C LEU A 74 -7.48 -5.20 13.09
N LYS A 75 -8.22 -4.35 12.38
CA LYS A 75 -9.47 -3.76 12.87
C LYS A 75 -10.57 -4.78 13.09
N GLU A 76 -10.77 -5.74 12.18
CA GLU A 76 -11.78 -6.80 12.35
C GLU A 76 -11.49 -7.70 13.56
N HIS A 77 -10.20 -7.87 13.91
CA HIS A 77 -9.78 -8.68 15.06
C HIS A 77 -9.61 -7.85 16.35
N GLY A 78 -9.93 -6.55 16.33
CA GLY A 78 -9.83 -5.68 17.50
C GLY A 78 -8.40 -5.45 17.98
N ILE A 79 -7.42 -5.52 17.07
CA ILE A 79 -6.01 -5.23 17.38
C ILE A 79 -5.80 -3.73 17.22
N GLU A 80 -5.53 -3.04 18.33
CA GLU A 80 -5.25 -1.60 18.35
C GLU A 80 -3.75 -1.33 18.13
N VAL A 81 -3.43 -0.20 17.51
CA VAL A 81 -2.04 0.20 17.22
C VAL A 81 -1.73 1.59 17.82
N ASP A 82 -0.81 1.62 18.77
CA ASP A 82 -0.42 2.86 19.44
C ASP A 82 0.60 3.70 18.66
N LEU A 83 1.49 3.04 17.91
CA LEU A 83 2.59 3.68 17.18
C LEU A 83 2.76 3.05 15.81
N VAL A 84 2.87 3.90 14.80
CA VAL A 84 3.07 3.48 13.42
C VAL A 84 4.31 4.15 12.85
N TYR A 85 5.17 3.35 12.23
CA TYR A 85 6.29 3.81 11.42
C TYR A 85 6.10 3.31 9.99
N ILE A 86 6.22 4.22 9.02
CA ILE A 86 6.15 3.92 7.60
C ILE A 86 7.28 4.63 6.87
N ASP A 87 7.77 3.99 5.80
CA ASP A 87 8.74 4.55 4.85
C ASP A 87 8.19 4.35 3.43
N PRO A 88 7.22 5.18 2.99
CA PRO A 88 6.62 5.03 1.68
C PRO A 88 7.58 5.48 0.56
N PRO A 89 7.38 5.02 -0.68
CA PRO A 89 8.19 5.49 -1.81
C PRO A 89 8.05 7.01 -1.96
N PHE A 90 9.18 7.72 -2.01
CA PHE A 90 9.16 9.17 -2.18
C PHE A 90 8.82 9.55 -3.62
N ALA A 91 7.70 10.27 -3.82
CA ALA A 91 7.34 10.97 -5.06
C ALA A 91 8.27 12.18 -5.28
N SER A 92 9.57 11.89 -5.42
CA SER A 92 10.67 12.84 -5.34
C SER A 92 10.97 13.53 -6.68
N GLY A 93 10.35 13.09 -7.78
CA GLY A 93 10.69 13.54 -9.13
C GLY A 93 12.13 13.22 -9.54
N ALA A 94 12.84 12.42 -8.74
CA ALA A 94 14.24 12.09 -8.93
C ALA A 94 14.36 10.76 -9.68
N ASP A 95 15.00 10.80 -10.85
CA ASP A 95 15.45 9.60 -11.53
C ASP A 95 16.65 9.03 -10.76
N TYR A 96 16.42 7.98 -9.97
CA TYR A 96 17.47 7.26 -9.26
C TYR A 96 18.25 6.36 -10.25
N ALA A 97 19.06 6.99 -11.10
CA ALA A 97 19.98 6.27 -11.99
C ALA A 97 21.15 5.73 -11.16
N LYS A 98 21.17 4.42 -10.91
CA LYS A 98 22.34 3.73 -10.34
C LYS A 98 23.15 3.13 -11.48
N LYS A 99 24.37 3.64 -11.70
CA LYS A 99 25.33 2.97 -12.60
C LYS A 99 25.81 1.68 -11.95
N VAL A 100 25.31 0.53 -12.44
CA VAL A 100 25.75 -0.79 -11.99
C VAL A 100 26.86 -1.27 -12.92
N TYR A 101 28.09 -1.38 -12.41
CA TYR A 101 29.18 -2.03 -13.14
C TYR A 101 29.12 -3.53 -12.89
N ILE A 102 28.74 -4.29 -13.92
CA ILE A 102 28.85 -5.76 -13.89
C ILE A 102 30.34 -6.08 -13.75
N ARG A 103 30.75 -6.73 -12.67
CA ARG A 103 32.14 -7.21 -12.51
C ARG A 103 32.40 -8.25 -13.60
N ARG A 104 33.09 -7.83 -14.67
CA ARG A 104 33.45 -8.68 -15.81
C ARG A 104 34.30 -9.86 -15.32
N ASN A 105 33.89 -11.08 -15.67
CA ASN A 105 34.69 -12.29 -15.49
C ASN A 105 35.99 -12.10 -16.31
N PRO A 106 37.20 -12.22 -15.71
CA PRO A 106 38.46 -11.90 -16.38
C PRO A 106 38.71 -12.68 -17.67
N LYS A 107 38.11 -13.86 -17.84
CA LYS A 107 38.26 -14.67 -19.07
C LYS A 107 37.42 -14.20 -20.26
N ILE A 108 36.39 -13.39 -20.02
CA ILE A 108 35.53 -12.82 -21.07
C ILE A 108 36.00 -11.40 -21.44
N ALA A 109 36.78 -10.76 -20.57
CA ALA A 109 37.31 -9.41 -20.77
C ALA A 109 38.27 -9.31 -21.97
N GLU A 110 39.09 -10.34 -22.23
CA GLU A 110 40.03 -10.34 -23.37
C GLU A 110 39.31 -10.48 -24.71
N ALA A 111 38.28 -11.33 -24.79
CA ALA A 111 37.49 -11.51 -26.00
C ALA A 111 36.68 -10.25 -26.37
N ILE A 112 36.23 -9.50 -25.36
CA ILE A 112 35.51 -8.23 -25.56
C ILE A 112 36.49 -7.07 -25.81
N ALA A 113 37.71 -7.08 -25.25
CA ALA A 113 38.72 -6.05 -25.54
C ALA A 113 39.14 -6.04 -27.02
N GLN A 114 39.21 -7.21 -27.66
CA GLN A 114 39.40 -7.32 -29.11
C GLN A 114 38.20 -6.78 -29.90
N ALA A 115 36.97 -6.95 -29.40
CA ALA A 115 35.76 -6.41 -30.02
C ALA A 115 35.55 -4.90 -29.76
N GLU A 116 36.04 -4.38 -28.62
CA GLU A 116 36.02 -2.95 -28.25
C GLU A 116 37.00 -2.13 -29.11
N GLN A 117 37.97 -2.77 -29.77
CA GLN A 117 38.89 -2.09 -30.70
C GLN A 117 38.22 -1.76 -32.06
N GLU A 118 37.12 -2.42 -32.40
CA GLU A 118 36.35 -2.20 -33.64
C GLU A 118 35.12 -1.29 -33.46
N LEU A 119 34.66 -1.07 -32.22
CA LEU A 119 33.43 -0.34 -31.92
C LEU A 119 33.72 0.76 -30.89
N ASP A 120 34.36 1.82 -31.36
CA ASP A 120 34.68 3.03 -30.60
C ASP A 120 33.40 3.88 -30.43
N SER A 121 32.57 3.51 -29.47
CA SER A 121 31.41 4.27 -29.03
C SER A 121 31.30 4.17 -27.51
N ASP A 122 31.71 5.23 -26.83
CA ASP A 122 31.54 5.40 -25.38
C ASP A 122 30.05 5.41 -24.95
N GLU A 123 29.09 5.46 -25.89
CA GLU A 123 27.65 5.31 -25.62
C GLU A 123 27.25 3.87 -25.25
N LEU A 124 28.00 2.84 -25.66
CA LEU A 124 27.65 1.43 -25.39
C LEU A 124 28.19 0.89 -24.05
N LYS A 125 29.11 1.62 -23.38
CA LYS A 125 29.72 1.20 -22.10
C LYS A 125 28.84 1.49 -20.88
N ALA A 126 27.86 2.37 -21.03
CA ALA A 126 26.87 2.66 -20.00
C ALA A 126 25.53 2.06 -20.42
N PHE A 127 25.32 0.78 -20.14
CA PHE A 127 23.95 0.27 -20.04
C PHE A 127 23.32 0.96 -18.81
N GLU A 128 22.75 2.14 -19.02
CA GLU A 128 21.84 2.77 -18.08
C GLU A 128 20.56 1.93 -18.04
N GLU A 129 20.59 0.83 -17.30
CA GLU A 129 19.36 0.26 -16.77
C GLU A 129 18.80 1.31 -15.79
N LYS A 130 17.91 2.17 -16.29
CA LYS A 130 17.00 2.94 -15.44
C LYS A 130 16.26 1.93 -14.57
N MET A 131 16.67 1.77 -13.31
CA MET A 131 16.07 0.73 -12.47
C MET A 131 14.62 1.08 -12.16
N TYR A 132 14.30 2.33 -11.78
CA TYR A 132 12.93 2.84 -11.69
C TYR A 132 12.97 4.37 -11.86
N GLY A 133 12.20 4.93 -12.80
CA GLY A 133 11.91 6.37 -12.84
C GLY A 133 10.81 6.72 -11.85
N ASP A 134 10.57 8.01 -11.58
CA ASP A 134 9.38 8.39 -10.81
C ASP A 134 8.12 7.98 -11.59
N VAL A 135 7.51 6.87 -11.18
CA VAL A 135 6.34 6.27 -11.84
C VAL A 135 5.06 6.99 -11.41
N TRP A 136 5.15 7.90 -10.43
CA TRP A 136 3.98 8.47 -9.80
C TRP A 136 3.55 9.78 -10.44
N ASP A 137 2.35 9.75 -11.01
CA ASP A 137 1.57 10.97 -11.14
C ASP A 137 1.23 11.50 -9.73
N LYS A 138 1.47 12.79 -9.49
CA LYS A 138 1.28 13.44 -8.18
C LYS A 138 -0.11 13.17 -7.59
N GLU A 139 -1.16 13.19 -8.41
CA GLU A 139 -2.54 12.96 -7.93
C GLU A 139 -2.73 11.49 -7.53
N LYS A 140 -2.20 10.55 -8.32
CA LYS A 140 -2.27 9.12 -8.00
C LYS A 140 -1.52 8.78 -6.73
N TYR A 141 -0.34 9.36 -6.52
CA TYR A 141 0.42 9.17 -5.28
C TYR A 141 -0.35 9.68 -4.07
N LEU A 142 -0.93 10.88 -4.16
CA LEU A 142 -1.69 11.45 -3.05
C LEU A 142 -2.96 10.64 -2.74
N ASN A 143 -3.67 10.17 -3.77
CA ASN A 143 -4.83 9.29 -3.59
C ASN A 143 -4.43 7.97 -2.93
N TRP A 144 -3.37 7.33 -3.42
CA TRP A 144 -2.84 6.09 -2.82
C TRP A 144 -2.41 6.30 -1.37
N MET A 145 -1.66 7.38 -1.09
CA MET A 145 -1.22 7.72 0.26
C MET A 145 -2.40 7.99 1.19
N TYR A 146 -3.41 8.72 0.71
CA TYR A 146 -4.61 9.03 1.47
C TYR A 146 -5.34 7.76 1.93
N GLU A 147 -5.56 6.80 1.04
CA GLU A 147 -6.23 5.54 1.39
C GLU A 147 -5.46 4.75 2.45
N ASN A 148 -4.14 4.63 2.29
CA ASN A 148 -3.28 3.91 3.24
C ASN A 148 -3.22 4.61 4.60
N LEU A 149 -3.02 5.93 4.64
CA LEU A 149 -2.97 6.69 5.90
C LEU A 149 -4.33 6.70 6.62
N MET A 150 -5.43 6.76 5.87
CA MET A 150 -6.76 6.65 6.45
C MET A 150 -7.04 5.27 7.04
N ALA A 151 -6.56 4.22 6.39
CA ALA A 151 -6.63 2.86 6.92
C ALA A 151 -5.86 2.75 8.23
N ILE A 152 -4.59 3.17 8.22
CA ILE A 152 -3.68 3.16 9.36
C ILE A 152 -4.26 3.92 10.55
N LYS A 153 -4.80 5.11 10.33
CA LYS A 153 -5.42 5.94 11.37
C LYS A 153 -6.61 5.27 12.07
N ARG A 154 -7.19 4.23 11.45
CA ARG A 154 -8.44 3.61 11.92
C ARG A 154 -8.28 2.24 12.56
N VAL A 155 -7.06 1.73 12.57
CA VAL A 155 -6.64 0.62 13.42
C VAL A 155 -6.16 1.20 14.75
#